data_AF-A0A4U0Y021-F1
#
_entry.id   AF-A0A4U0Y021-F1
#
_cell.length_a   1.000
_cell.length_b   1.000
_cell.length_c   1.000
_cell.angle_alpha   90.00
_cell.angle_beta   90.00
_cell.angle_gamma   90.00
#
_symmetry.space_group_name_H-M   'P 1'
#
loop_
_entity.id
_entity.type
_entity.pdbx_description
1 polymer ?
#
loop_
_entity_poly.entity_id
_entity_poly.type
_entity_poly.pdbx_seq_one_letter_code
_entity_poly.pdbx_strand_id
1 'polypeptide(L)'
;MTPSTTSHCQHLAHPSPFTTALAAVLLLGILVSYLPQHLKILSCRSSEGLSPWWVLLGALSSVAALGNILTLPASREDVGCCKEIGRGECAAALLGVGQIGCQWACFMFIVMLFLIFFPSTSTTADLSSSTSSLTSSPPPKRRDAVIVATATVLALLLVGITSVALVAAYPHHTQAWANLLGTVAGLLAAIQYVPQIWYTYRLGDVKSLSVVTMLIQVPGAFLFAFSLWQRVGWEGWSTWAVYVVTGILQGNLLALAIIYYMRHRRMAKSFTDDDGDVFTGVDDVDGATARAEDADERTALLNGRGNGNSSGTQRKSRPIANGTHTSNASQRQLSMLYAATPPEHDSDRS
;
A
#
# COMPACT_ATOMS: atom_id res chain seq x y z
N MET A 1 2.65 14.25 -53.27
CA MET A 1 3.66 14.90 -52.43
C MET A 1 3.45 14.41 -51.01
N THR A 2 4.25 13.43 -50.58
CA THR A 2 4.33 13.07 -49.15
C THR A 2 4.95 14.26 -48.43
N PRO A 3 4.33 14.77 -47.34
CA PRO A 3 4.95 15.82 -46.55
C PRO A 3 6.30 15.30 -46.06
N SER A 4 7.35 16.11 -46.18
CA SER A 4 8.65 15.81 -45.62
C SER A 4 8.51 15.74 -44.09
N THR A 5 8.26 14.54 -43.57
CA THR A 5 8.28 14.25 -42.13
C THR A 5 9.62 14.73 -41.57
N THR A 6 9.55 15.49 -40.47
CA THR A 6 10.76 15.93 -39.75
C THR A 6 11.59 14.69 -39.37
N SER A 7 12.93 14.80 -39.38
CA SER A 7 13.84 13.67 -39.08
C SER A 7 13.51 12.96 -37.75
N HIS A 8 13.05 13.73 -36.75
CA HIS A 8 12.54 13.21 -35.46
C HIS A 8 11.31 12.32 -35.64
N CYS A 9 10.28 12.78 -36.36
CA CYS A 9 9.05 12.02 -36.59
C CYS A 9 9.29 10.76 -37.44
N GLN A 10 10.31 10.77 -38.30
CA GLN A 10 10.69 9.60 -39.10
C GLN A 10 11.28 8.47 -38.23
N HIS A 11 12.02 8.80 -37.18
CA HIS A 11 12.49 7.81 -36.21
C HIS A 11 11.31 7.20 -35.42
N LEU A 12 10.33 8.03 -35.04
CA LEU A 12 9.12 7.59 -34.36
C LEU A 12 8.20 6.72 -35.23
N ALA A 13 8.27 6.85 -36.55
CA ALA A 13 7.49 6.06 -37.49
C ALA A 13 7.92 4.57 -37.56
N HIS A 14 9.09 4.23 -37.00
CA HIS A 14 9.63 2.87 -36.97
C HIS A 14 9.99 2.45 -35.55
N PRO A 15 9.00 2.23 -34.67
CA PRO A 15 9.23 1.84 -33.29
C PRO A 15 9.89 0.47 -33.21
N SER A 16 10.82 0.31 -32.26
CA SER A 16 11.48 -0.97 -32.07
C SER A 16 10.49 -2.01 -31.50
N PRO A 17 10.44 -3.23 -32.04
CA PRO A 17 9.49 -4.25 -31.58
C PRO A 17 9.70 -4.61 -30.11
N PHE A 18 10.96 -4.56 -29.64
CA PHE A 18 11.30 -4.85 -28.24
C PHE A 18 10.72 -3.79 -27.28
N THR A 19 10.96 -2.50 -27.54
CA THR A 19 10.47 -1.43 -26.64
C THR A 19 8.94 -1.37 -26.62
N THR A 20 8.30 -1.56 -27.77
CA THR A 20 6.85 -1.62 -27.89
C THR A 20 6.27 -2.83 -27.13
N ALA A 21 6.86 -4.01 -27.30
CA ALA A 21 6.41 -5.22 -26.60
C ALA A 21 6.60 -5.08 -25.08
N LEU A 22 7.76 -4.59 -24.63
CA LEU A 22 8.03 -4.35 -23.21
C LEU A 22 7.01 -3.37 -22.62
N ALA A 23 6.76 -2.25 -23.30
CA ALA A 23 5.81 -1.25 -22.82
C ALA A 23 4.36 -1.79 -22.78
N ALA A 24 3.94 -2.57 -23.79
CA ALA A 24 2.62 -3.18 -23.82
C ALA A 24 2.43 -4.21 -22.69
N VAL A 25 3.42 -5.07 -22.44
CA VAL A 25 3.37 -6.05 -21.33
C VAL A 25 3.29 -5.35 -19.98
N LEU A 26 4.07 -4.30 -19.79
CA LEU A 26 4.04 -3.51 -18.56
C LEU A 26 2.70 -2.78 -18.36
N LEU A 27 2.09 -2.27 -19.44
CA LEU A 27 0.76 -1.66 -19.39
C LEU A 27 -0.31 -2.69 -18.94
N LEU A 28 -0.26 -3.90 -19.48
CA LEU A 28 -1.13 -4.99 -19.02
C LEU A 28 -0.85 -5.35 -17.55
N GLY A 29 0.42 -5.40 -17.17
CA GLY A 29 0.85 -5.64 -15.80
C GLY A 29 0.30 -4.62 -14.79
N ILE A 30 0.22 -3.34 -15.18
CA ILE A 30 -0.42 -2.27 -14.38
C ILE A 30 -1.88 -2.63 -14.09
N LEU A 31 -2.67 -2.93 -15.14
CA LEU A 31 -4.09 -3.25 -15.00
C LEU A 31 -4.31 -4.47 -14.08
N VAL A 32 -3.55 -5.54 -14.32
CA VAL A 32 -3.63 -6.77 -13.52
C VAL A 32 -3.23 -6.51 -12.06
N SER A 33 -2.25 -5.64 -11.82
CA SER A 33 -1.78 -5.33 -10.46
C SER A 33 -2.81 -4.54 -9.63
N TYR A 34 -3.58 -3.65 -10.26
CA TYR A 34 -4.59 -2.84 -9.56
C TYR A 34 -5.91 -3.57 -9.35
N LEU A 35 -6.23 -4.54 -10.21
CA LEU A 35 -7.51 -5.25 -10.20
C LEU A 35 -7.84 -5.89 -8.84
N PRO A 36 -6.95 -6.63 -8.14
CA PRO A 36 -7.26 -7.22 -6.84
C PRO A 36 -7.67 -6.17 -5.81
N GLN A 37 -7.01 -5.00 -5.81
CA GLN A 37 -7.31 -3.92 -4.88
C GLN A 37 -8.67 -3.28 -5.19
N HIS A 38 -8.97 -3.05 -6.47
CA HIS A 38 -10.29 -2.54 -6.89
C HIS A 38 -11.41 -3.49 -6.50
N LEU A 39 -11.25 -4.80 -6.77
CA LEU A 39 -12.22 -5.83 -6.42
C LEU A 39 -12.41 -5.94 -4.91
N LYS A 40 -11.34 -5.87 -4.12
CA LYS A 40 -11.41 -5.91 -2.65
C LYS A 40 -12.26 -4.77 -2.10
N ILE A 41 -12.00 -3.52 -2.52
CA ILE A 41 -12.76 -2.37 -2.04
C ILE A 41 -14.23 -2.46 -2.48
N LEU A 42 -14.48 -2.85 -3.75
CA LEU A 42 -15.83 -3.00 -4.28
C LEU A 42 -16.63 -4.10 -3.59
N SER A 43 -15.99 -5.24 -3.30
CA SER A 43 -16.63 -6.38 -2.62
C SER A 43 -16.88 -6.09 -1.14
N CYS A 44 -15.92 -5.50 -0.44
CA CYS A 44 -16.08 -5.16 0.97
C CYS A 44 -17.00 -3.95 1.18
N ARG A 45 -17.22 -3.11 0.16
CA ARG A 45 -17.95 -1.83 0.24
C ARG A 45 -17.51 -0.97 1.43
N SER A 46 -16.24 -1.06 1.78
CA SER A 46 -15.65 -0.37 2.91
C SER A 46 -14.20 -0.05 2.59
N SER A 47 -13.76 1.13 3.00
CA SER A 47 -12.38 1.58 2.92
C SER A 47 -11.61 1.37 4.24
N GLU A 48 -12.14 0.56 5.16
CA GLU A 48 -11.47 0.21 6.40
C GLU A 48 -10.10 -0.45 6.14
N GLY A 49 -9.09 -0.02 6.88
CA GLY A 49 -7.70 -0.46 6.71
C GLY A 49 -6.88 0.35 5.69
N LEU A 50 -7.48 1.23 4.89
CA LEU A 50 -6.74 2.18 4.05
C LEU A 50 -6.44 3.47 4.82
N SER A 51 -5.16 3.81 4.93
CA SER A 51 -4.73 5.08 5.56
C SER A 51 -5.08 6.28 4.67
N PRO A 52 -5.85 7.28 5.16
CA PRO A 52 -6.19 8.49 4.40
C PRO A 52 -4.94 9.24 3.91
N TRP A 53 -3.91 9.33 4.75
CA TRP A 53 -2.67 10.02 4.42
C TRP A 53 -1.86 9.29 3.36
N TRP A 54 -1.87 7.96 3.37
CA TRP A 54 -1.23 7.15 2.33
C TRP A 54 -1.93 7.36 0.99
N VAL A 55 -3.27 7.37 0.98
CA VAL A 55 -4.07 7.62 -0.23
C VAL A 55 -3.81 9.03 -0.76
N LEU A 56 -3.75 10.04 0.11
CA LEU A 56 -3.45 11.42 -0.28
C LEU A 56 -2.04 11.57 -0.87
N LEU A 57 -1.01 11.06 -0.19
CA LEU A 57 0.38 11.14 -0.69
C LEU A 57 0.53 10.44 -2.04
N GLY A 58 -0.09 9.27 -2.21
CA GLY A 58 -0.14 8.57 -3.49
C GLY A 58 -0.89 9.37 -4.56
N ALA A 59 -2.00 10.03 -4.21
CA ALA A 59 -2.78 10.84 -5.14
C ALA A 59 -1.95 12.04 -5.64
N LEU A 60 -1.36 12.81 -4.72
CA LEU A 60 -0.50 13.96 -5.05
C LEU A 60 0.71 13.54 -5.89
N SER A 61 1.37 12.43 -5.52
CA SER A 61 2.51 11.90 -6.28
C SER A 61 2.10 11.48 -7.69
N SER A 62 0.95 10.79 -7.84
CA SER A 62 0.44 10.36 -9.15
C SER A 62 0.03 11.54 -10.05
N VAL A 63 -0.55 12.60 -9.49
CA VAL A 63 -0.88 13.84 -10.24
C VAL A 63 0.40 14.51 -10.73
N ALA A 64 1.42 14.60 -9.86
CA ALA A 64 2.72 15.15 -10.23
C ALA A 64 3.41 14.29 -11.30
N ALA A 65 3.36 12.96 -11.20
CA ALA A 65 3.90 12.06 -12.21
C ALA A 65 3.19 12.18 -13.57
N LEU A 66 1.85 12.31 -13.59
CA LEU A 66 1.10 12.57 -14.81
C LEU A 66 1.46 13.92 -15.41
N GLY A 67 1.52 14.98 -14.60
CA GLY A 67 1.91 16.31 -15.06
C GLY A 67 3.35 16.32 -15.61
N ASN A 68 4.28 15.61 -14.96
CA ASN A 68 5.66 15.47 -15.42
C ASN A 68 5.72 14.91 -16.85
N ILE A 69 5.08 13.78 -17.12
CA ILE A 69 5.18 13.15 -18.45
C ILE A 69 4.48 13.95 -19.53
N LEU A 70 3.34 14.58 -19.22
CA LEU A 70 2.56 15.37 -20.18
C LEU A 70 3.19 16.73 -20.51
N THR A 71 3.95 17.30 -19.57
CA THR A 71 4.62 18.61 -19.78
C THR A 71 6.04 18.48 -20.32
N LEU A 72 6.61 17.28 -20.29
CA LEU A 72 7.92 17.02 -20.87
C LEU A 72 7.95 17.40 -22.37
N PRO A 73 8.89 18.24 -22.82
CA PRO A 73 9.04 18.64 -24.22
C PRO A 73 9.09 17.45 -25.20
N ALA A 74 9.88 16.41 -24.88
CA ALA A 74 9.96 15.20 -25.70
C ALA A 74 8.59 14.55 -25.93
N SER A 75 7.77 14.39 -24.88
CA SER A 75 6.41 13.85 -25.02
C SER A 75 5.51 14.74 -25.88
N ARG A 76 5.67 16.06 -25.81
CA ARG A 76 4.86 17.00 -26.58
C ARG A 76 5.24 16.96 -28.06
N GLU A 77 6.52 16.83 -28.36
CA GLU A 77 7.02 16.63 -29.73
C GLU A 77 6.54 15.30 -30.30
N ASP A 78 6.58 14.21 -29.52
CA ASP A 78 6.02 12.90 -29.91
C ASP A 78 4.54 13.00 -30.30
N VAL A 79 3.73 13.68 -29.46
CA VAL A 79 2.30 13.93 -29.73
C VAL A 79 2.11 14.83 -30.96
N GLY A 80 3.03 15.76 -31.22
CA GLY A 80 3.05 16.56 -32.43
C GLY A 80 3.24 15.71 -33.70
N CYS A 81 4.19 14.77 -33.66
CA CYS A 81 4.47 13.84 -34.76
C CYS A 81 3.29 12.92 -35.09
N CYS A 82 2.39 12.64 -34.14
CA CYS A 82 1.19 11.83 -34.36
C CYS A 82 0.23 12.39 -35.43
N LYS A 83 0.39 13.65 -35.84
CA LYS A 83 -0.35 14.23 -36.98
C LYS A 83 0.21 13.80 -38.34
N GLU A 84 1.47 13.37 -38.38
CA GLU A 84 2.21 13.06 -39.61
C GLU A 84 2.41 11.55 -39.81
N ILE A 85 2.39 10.75 -38.74
CA ILE A 85 2.64 9.30 -38.78
C ILE A 85 1.35 8.47 -38.69
N GLY A 86 1.44 7.17 -38.98
CA GLY A 86 0.32 6.24 -38.86
C GLY A 86 -0.18 6.08 -37.42
N ARG A 87 -1.48 5.78 -37.25
CA ARG A 87 -2.13 5.64 -35.94
C ARG A 87 -1.49 4.55 -35.05
N GLY A 88 -1.09 3.43 -35.65
CA GLY A 88 -0.43 2.33 -34.94
C GLY A 88 0.96 2.73 -34.41
N GLU A 89 1.75 3.42 -35.24
CA GLU A 89 3.07 3.89 -34.86
C GLU A 89 3.00 4.97 -33.78
N CYS A 90 2.06 5.91 -33.89
CA CYS A 90 1.78 6.88 -32.84
C CYS A 90 1.38 6.20 -31.53
N ALA A 91 0.50 5.19 -31.58
CA ALA A 91 0.11 4.45 -30.39
C ALA A 91 1.32 3.77 -29.73
N ALA A 92 2.19 3.14 -30.53
CA ALA A 92 3.42 2.52 -30.06
C ALA A 92 4.41 3.54 -29.45
N ALA A 93 4.57 4.70 -30.07
CA ALA A 93 5.43 5.78 -29.59
C ALA A 93 4.93 6.39 -28.26
N LEU A 94 3.61 6.49 -28.09
CA LEU A 94 2.98 7.06 -26.90
C LEU A 94 2.67 6.03 -25.80
N LEU A 95 3.04 4.75 -25.98
CA LEU A 95 2.80 3.71 -24.96
C LEU A 95 3.34 4.11 -23.59
N GLY A 96 4.52 4.72 -23.51
CA GLY A 96 5.10 5.20 -22.25
C GLY A 96 4.24 6.27 -21.55
N VAL A 97 3.65 7.18 -22.31
CA VAL A 97 2.68 8.16 -21.78
C VAL A 97 1.41 7.45 -21.32
N GLY A 98 0.93 6.50 -22.13
CA GLY A 98 -0.23 5.68 -21.84
C GLY A 98 -0.07 4.84 -20.56
N GLN A 99 1.12 4.32 -20.27
CA GLN A 99 1.41 3.58 -19.04
C GLN A 99 1.26 4.46 -17.79
N ILE A 100 1.88 5.63 -17.77
CA ILE A 100 1.76 6.57 -16.63
C ILE A 100 0.31 7.06 -16.51
N GLY A 101 -0.36 7.35 -17.63
CA GLY A 101 -1.77 7.72 -17.66
C GLY A 101 -2.69 6.63 -17.11
N CYS A 102 -2.45 5.38 -17.47
CA CYS A 102 -3.19 4.22 -16.97
C CYS A 102 -2.96 4.03 -15.47
N GLN A 103 -1.70 4.07 -15.01
CA GLN A 103 -1.33 3.99 -13.60
C GLN A 103 -2.05 5.07 -12.78
N TRP A 104 -2.03 6.32 -13.26
CA TRP A 104 -2.73 7.44 -12.64
C TRP A 104 -4.24 7.19 -12.60
N ALA A 105 -4.86 6.76 -13.70
CA ALA A 105 -6.29 6.51 -13.76
C ALA A 105 -6.71 5.38 -12.80
N CYS A 106 -5.97 4.28 -12.76
CA CYS A 106 -6.20 3.18 -11.83
C CYS A 106 -6.07 3.62 -10.36
N PHE A 107 -5.10 4.49 -10.05
CA PHE A 107 -4.95 5.03 -8.70
C PHE A 107 -6.06 6.03 -8.35
N MET A 108 -6.46 6.91 -9.27
CA MET A 108 -7.60 7.82 -9.07
C MET A 108 -8.91 7.07 -8.90
N PHE A 109 -9.07 5.91 -9.54
CA PHE A 109 -10.18 5.02 -9.27
C PHE A 109 -10.14 4.48 -7.82
N ILE A 110 -8.97 4.15 -7.26
CA ILE A 110 -8.83 3.83 -5.83
C ILE A 110 -9.25 5.03 -4.97
N VAL A 111 -8.79 6.24 -5.28
CA VAL A 111 -9.18 7.46 -4.53
C VAL A 111 -10.69 7.66 -4.57
N MET A 112 -11.32 7.48 -5.73
CA MET A 112 -12.76 7.57 -5.90
C MET A 112 -13.49 6.54 -5.03
N LEU A 113 -13.11 5.27 -5.12
CA LEU A 113 -13.68 4.20 -4.29
C LEU A 113 -13.45 4.47 -2.80
N PHE A 114 -12.27 4.97 -2.43
CA PHE A 114 -11.92 5.32 -1.07
C PHE A 114 -12.88 6.37 -0.50
N LEU A 115 -13.18 7.43 -1.27
CA LEU A 115 -14.10 8.50 -0.88
C LEU A 115 -15.56 8.06 -0.84
N ILE A 116 -15.99 7.19 -1.77
CA ILE A 116 -17.37 6.66 -1.82
C ILE A 116 -17.64 5.72 -0.64
N PHE A 117 -16.73 4.80 -0.37
CA PHE A 117 -16.85 3.79 0.69
C PHE A 117 -16.15 4.21 1.99
N PHE A 118 -15.87 5.50 2.16
CA PHE A 118 -15.27 5.99 3.40
C PHE A 118 -16.27 5.80 4.54
N PRO A 119 -15.89 5.15 5.65
CA PRO A 119 -16.79 4.95 6.77
C PRO A 119 -17.22 6.30 7.35
N SER A 120 -18.45 6.73 7.05
CA SER A 120 -19.07 7.89 7.67
C SER A 120 -19.56 7.47 9.05
N THR A 121 -19.19 8.24 10.07
CA THR A 121 -19.51 8.05 11.50
C THR A 121 -21.01 7.84 11.80
N SER A 122 -21.89 8.08 10.83
CA SER A 122 -23.34 7.87 10.91
C SER A 122 -23.77 6.40 10.96
N THR A 123 -23.00 5.45 10.41
CA THR A 123 -23.40 4.04 10.40
C THR A 123 -22.89 3.27 11.63
N THR A 124 -21.81 3.73 12.26
CA THR A 124 -21.20 3.07 13.42
C THR A 124 -21.77 3.56 14.75
N ALA A 125 -22.41 4.73 14.81
CA ALA A 125 -23.02 5.24 16.05
C ALA A 125 -24.18 4.37 16.56
N ASP A 126 -24.94 3.75 15.65
CA ASP A 126 -26.09 2.92 15.99
C ASP A 126 -25.70 1.54 16.55
N LEU A 127 -24.46 1.08 16.32
CA LEU A 127 -23.95 -0.21 16.82
C LEU A 127 -22.82 -0.08 17.88
N SER A 128 -22.09 1.03 17.90
CA SER A 128 -20.98 1.26 18.85
C SER A 128 -21.42 1.77 20.22
N SER A 129 -22.70 2.12 20.41
CA SER A 129 -23.22 2.52 21.74
C SER A 129 -23.10 1.41 22.79
N SER A 130 -22.83 0.16 22.41
CA SER A 130 -22.68 -0.97 23.33
C SER A 130 -21.26 -1.50 23.52
N THR A 131 -20.28 -1.15 22.68
CA THR A 131 -18.94 -1.82 22.66
C THR A 131 -17.75 -0.86 22.80
N SER A 132 -18.00 0.44 22.99
CA SER A 132 -16.98 1.51 23.01
C SER A 132 -15.98 1.48 24.17
N SER A 133 -15.97 0.47 25.04
CA SER A 133 -15.12 0.44 26.24
C SER A 133 -13.80 -0.31 26.09
N LEU A 134 -13.50 -1.00 24.97
CA LEU A 134 -12.39 -1.97 24.95
C LEU A 134 -11.34 -1.85 23.83
N THR A 135 -11.48 -0.97 22.83
CA THR A 135 -10.43 -0.82 21.80
C THR A 135 -10.15 0.64 21.47
N SER A 136 -9.04 1.14 22.01
CA SER A 136 -8.46 2.45 21.74
C SER A 136 -7.90 2.53 20.31
N SER A 137 -8.74 2.88 19.35
CA SER A 137 -8.32 3.60 18.14
C SER A 137 -9.36 4.67 17.86
N PRO A 138 -8.96 5.96 17.75
CA PRO A 138 -9.92 7.03 17.50
C PRO A 138 -10.64 6.76 16.17
N PRO A 139 -11.98 6.91 16.11
CA PRO A 139 -12.73 6.60 14.90
C PRO A 139 -12.27 7.51 13.74
N PRO A 140 -12.18 6.98 12.51
CA PRO A 140 -11.81 7.75 11.33
C PRO A 140 -12.75 8.94 11.19
N LYS A 141 -12.19 10.15 11.15
CA LYS A 141 -12.99 11.37 11.12
C LYS A 141 -13.39 11.63 9.67
N ARG A 142 -14.67 11.90 9.41
CA ARG A 142 -15.16 12.38 8.09
C ARG A 142 -14.35 13.55 7.53
N ARG A 143 -13.68 14.31 8.41
CA ARG A 143 -12.72 15.37 8.06
C ARG A 143 -11.57 14.86 7.19
N ASP A 144 -11.06 13.66 7.45
CA ASP A 144 -9.90 13.11 6.73
C ASP A 144 -10.24 12.82 5.27
N ALA A 145 -11.42 12.24 5.00
CA ALA A 145 -11.91 12.07 3.64
C ALA A 145 -12.11 13.39 2.89
N VAL A 146 -12.62 14.42 3.59
CA VAL A 146 -12.77 15.77 3.01
C VAL A 146 -11.40 16.39 2.70
N ILE A 147 -10.40 16.21 3.55
CA ILE A 147 -9.03 16.66 3.28
C ILE A 147 -8.46 15.95 2.06
N VAL A 148 -8.59 14.62 1.99
CA VAL A 148 -8.11 13.82 0.85
C VAL A 148 -8.76 14.31 -0.45
N ALA A 149 -10.09 14.47 -0.45
CA ALA A 149 -10.84 14.92 -1.62
C ALA A 149 -10.42 16.34 -2.06
N THR A 150 -10.44 17.30 -1.13
CA THR A 150 -10.14 18.70 -1.45
C THR A 150 -8.69 18.88 -1.87
N ALA A 151 -7.72 18.28 -1.18
CA ALA A 151 -6.32 18.37 -1.54
C ALA A 151 -6.02 17.69 -2.89
N THR A 152 -6.65 16.54 -3.19
CA THR A 152 -6.48 15.87 -4.49
C THR A 152 -7.03 16.72 -5.63
N VAL A 153 -8.22 17.30 -5.48
CA VAL A 153 -8.82 18.19 -6.48
C VAL A 153 -7.99 19.46 -6.67
N LEU A 154 -7.53 20.09 -5.58
CA LEU A 154 -6.67 21.27 -5.64
C LEU A 154 -5.35 20.97 -6.35
N ALA A 155 -4.74 19.82 -6.08
CA ALA A 155 -3.52 19.41 -6.77
C ALA A 155 -3.75 19.16 -8.27
N LEU A 156 -4.85 18.50 -8.64
CA LEU A 156 -5.23 18.31 -10.04
C LEU A 156 -5.42 19.65 -10.77
N LEU A 157 -6.13 20.60 -10.14
CA LEU A 157 -6.37 21.91 -10.72
C LEU A 157 -5.08 22.73 -10.81
N LEU A 158 -4.28 22.78 -9.74
CA LEU A 158 -3.02 23.53 -9.71
C LEU A 158 -2.04 22.97 -10.74
N VAL A 159 -1.78 21.67 -10.73
CA VAL A 159 -0.87 21.05 -11.68
C VAL A 159 -1.40 21.17 -13.10
N GLY A 160 -2.69 20.92 -13.32
CA GLY A 160 -3.32 21.00 -14.63
C GLY A 160 -3.30 22.41 -15.22
N ILE A 161 -3.76 23.42 -14.48
CA ILE A 161 -3.83 24.82 -14.93
C ILE A 161 -2.42 25.36 -15.17
N THR A 162 -1.48 25.17 -14.23
CA THR A 162 -0.10 25.62 -14.41
C THR A 162 0.56 24.92 -15.60
N SER A 163 0.34 23.61 -15.78
CA SER A 163 0.83 22.87 -16.94
C SER A 163 0.31 23.45 -18.24
N VAL A 164 -1.01 23.65 -18.37
CA VAL A 164 -1.64 24.22 -19.58
C VAL A 164 -1.15 25.64 -19.84
N ALA A 165 -1.06 26.49 -18.81
CA ALA A 165 -0.59 27.85 -18.93
C ALA A 165 0.86 27.92 -19.42
N LEU A 166 1.76 27.10 -18.87
CA LEU A 166 3.16 27.02 -19.33
C LEU A 166 3.26 26.47 -20.76
N VAL A 167 2.48 25.43 -21.07
CA VAL A 167 2.41 24.80 -22.39
C VAL A 167 1.98 25.80 -23.47
N ALA A 168 1.03 26.69 -23.15
CA ALA A 168 0.45 27.66 -24.09
C ALA A 168 1.21 28.99 -24.16
N ALA A 169 1.65 29.54 -23.02
CA ALA A 169 2.24 30.87 -22.97
C ALA A 169 3.78 30.86 -22.96
N TYR A 170 4.40 29.84 -22.36
CA TYR A 170 5.85 29.81 -22.13
C TYR A 170 6.46 28.40 -22.34
N PRO A 171 6.44 27.87 -23.57
CA PRO A 171 6.85 26.49 -23.85
C PRO A 171 8.31 26.20 -23.42
N HIS A 172 9.19 27.20 -23.43
CA HIS A 172 10.58 27.07 -23.00
C HIS A 172 10.75 26.69 -21.51
N HIS A 173 9.77 26.98 -20.64
CA HIS A 173 9.84 26.65 -19.22
C HIS A 173 9.27 25.26 -18.87
N THR A 174 8.74 24.53 -19.85
CA THR A 174 8.06 23.25 -19.61
C THR A 174 8.99 22.14 -19.15
N GLN A 175 10.27 22.13 -19.57
CA GLN A 175 11.27 21.20 -19.05
C GLN A 175 11.51 21.40 -17.54
N ALA A 176 11.66 22.65 -17.09
CA ALA A 176 11.90 22.96 -15.69
C ALA A 176 10.70 22.55 -14.82
N TRP A 177 9.49 22.82 -15.32
CA TRP A 177 8.24 22.40 -14.68
C TRP A 177 8.10 20.88 -14.61
N ALA A 178 8.40 20.16 -15.70
CA ALA A 178 8.41 18.70 -15.69
C ALA A 178 9.40 18.18 -14.64
N ASN A 179 10.63 18.70 -14.60
CA ASN A 179 11.64 18.30 -13.60
C ASN A 179 11.20 18.56 -12.15
N LEU A 180 10.55 19.69 -11.90
CA LEU A 180 9.97 20.00 -10.60
C LEU A 180 8.90 18.96 -10.20
N LEU A 181 7.96 18.68 -11.10
CA LEU A 181 6.88 17.72 -10.84
C LEU A 181 7.42 16.29 -10.60
N GLY A 182 8.39 15.83 -11.39
CA GLY A 182 9.01 14.52 -11.18
C GLY A 182 9.76 14.43 -9.85
N THR A 183 10.45 15.51 -9.45
CA THR A 183 11.13 15.60 -8.14
C THR A 183 10.13 15.59 -7.00
N VAL A 184 9.04 16.36 -7.10
CA VAL A 184 7.96 16.38 -6.11
C VAL A 184 7.31 15.00 -5.99
N ALA A 185 7.05 14.32 -7.10
CA ALA A 185 6.49 12.98 -7.10
C ALA A 185 7.39 11.98 -6.34
N GLY A 186 8.71 12.03 -6.58
CA GLY A 186 9.70 11.21 -5.88
C GLY A 186 9.82 11.53 -4.39
N LEU A 187 9.76 12.80 -4.03
CA LEU A 187 9.82 13.23 -2.63
C LEU A 187 8.57 12.79 -1.84
N LEU A 188 7.39 12.94 -2.44
CA LEU A 188 6.13 12.45 -1.86
C LEU A 188 6.15 10.93 -1.67
N ALA A 189 6.71 10.20 -2.64
CA ALA A 189 6.86 8.76 -2.50
C ALA A 189 7.87 8.38 -1.40
N ALA A 190 8.97 9.13 -1.25
CA ALA A 190 9.90 8.93 -0.14
C ALA A 190 9.21 9.16 1.22
N ILE A 191 8.41 10.22 1.35
CA ILE A 191 7.60 10.50 2.55
C ILE A 191 6.61 9.36 2.83
N GLN A 192 6.12 8.67 1.80
CA GLN A 192 5.21 7.53 1.95
C GLN A 192 5.94 6.26 2.43
N TYR A 193 7.08 5.92 1.83
CA TYR A 193 7.77 4.66 2.10
C TYR A 193 8.75 4.71 3.27
N VAL A 194 9.46 5.82 3.49
CA VAL A 194 10.51 5.90 4.54
C VAL A 194 9.94 5.70 5.94
N PRO A 195 8.83 6.35 6.35
CA PRO A 195 8.23 6.09 7.66
C PRO A 195 7.77 4.64 7.81
N GLN A 196 7.26 4.03 6.75
CA GLN A 196 6.86 2.62 6.74
C GLN A 196 8.06 1.69 6.92
N ILE A 197 9.19 1.97 6.24
CA ILE A 197 10.46 1.22 6.41
C ILE A 197 10.92 1.31 7.86
N TRP A 198 10.97 2.53 8.39
CA TRP A 198 11.41 2.78 9.75
C TRP A 198 10.51 2.09 10.78
N TYR A 199 9.20 2.19 10.63
CA TYR A 199 8.24 1.55 11.52
C TYR A 199 8.35 0.03 11.47
N THR A 200 8.46 -0.55 10.27
CA THR A 200 8.63 -2.01 10.10
C THR A 200 9.92 -2.49 10.75
N TYR A 201 11.02 -1.76 10.55
CA TYR A 201 12.31 -2.05 11.18
C TYR A 201 12.25 -1.96 12.71
N ARG A 202 11.55 -0.97 13.25
CA ARG A 202 11.41 -0.78 14.71
C ARG A 202 10.50 -1.81 15.36
N LEU A 203 9.42 -2.21 14.68
CA LEU A 203 8.48 -3.18 15.21
C LEU A 203 9.06 -4.61 15.17
N GLY A 204 9.97 -4.89 14.24
CA GLY A 204 10.59 -6.21 14.11
C GLY A 204 9.66 -7.30 13.56
N ASP A 205 8.51 -6.90 13.01
CA ASP A 205 7.47 -7.78 12.49
C ASP A 205 6.80 -7.15 11.26
N VAL A 206 6.39 -7.99 10.31
CA VAL A 206 5.78 -7.63 9.04
C VAL A 206 4.28 -7.83 9.18
N LYS A 207 3.59 -6.87 9.80
CA LYS A 207 2.12 -6.94 9.92
C LYS A 207 1.47 -6.99 8.54
N SER A 208 0.73 -8.06 8.23
CA SER A 208 -0.18 -8.29 7.08
C SER A 208 0.26 -7.82 5.67
N LEU A 209 1.51 -7.40 5.51
CA LEU A 209 2.02 -6.79 4.28
C LEU A 209 2.15 -7.91 3.25
N SER A 210 1.46 -7.75 2.13
CA SER A 210 1.46 -8.74 1.05
C SER A 210 2.84 -8.81 0.39
N VAL A 211 3.69 -9.71 0.90
CA VAL A 211 5.03 -10.01 0.37
C VAL A 211 4.95 -10.38 -1.11
N VAL A 212 3.91 -11.12 -1.50
CA VAL A 212 3.66 -11.57 -2.87
C VAL A 212 3.50 -10.39 -3.84
N THR A 213 2.72 -9.37 -3.46
CA THR A 213 2.53 -8.20 -4.34
C THR A 213 3.82 -7.40 -4.46
N MET A 214 4.62 -7.30 -3.40
CA MET A 214 5.91 -6.61 -3.47
C MET A 214 6.94 -7.36 -4.33
N LEU A 215 6.94 -8.70 -4.31
CA LEU A 215 7.83 -9.52 -5.16
C LEU A 215 7.61 -9.28 -6.65
N ILE A 216 6.36 -9.00 -7.06
CA ILE A 216 6.03 -8.70 -8.46
C ILE A 216 6.29 -7.21 -8.77
N GLN A 217 5.92 -6.32 -7.85
CA GLN A 217 6.01 -4.88 -8.05
C GLN A 217 7.44 -4.36 -8.12
N VAL A 218 8.37 -4.84 -7.27
CA VAL A 218 9.74 -4.32 -7.22
C VAL A 218 10.47 -4.51 -8.55
N PRO A 219 10.54 -5.71 -9.15
CA PRO A 219 11.12 -5.89 -10.49
C PRO A 219 10.36 -5.08 -11.55
N GLY A 220 9.03 -5.04 -11.46
CA GLY A 220 8.17 -4.28 -12.37
C GLY A 220 8.50 -2.78 -12.37
N ALA A 221 8.80 -2.19 -11.22
CA ALA A 221 9.16 -0.77 -11.10
C ALA A 221 10.47 -0.45 -11.84
N PHE A 222 11.48 -1.33 -11.76
CA PHE A 222 12.73 -1.16 -12.47
C PHE A 222 12.58 -1.37 -13.98
N LEU A 223 11.81 -2.37 -14.41
CA LEU A 223 11.48 -2.57 -15.83
C LEU A 223 10.70 -1.38 -16.38
N PHE A 224 9.79 -0.81 -15.59
CA PHE A 224 9.03 0.38 -15.96
C PHE A 224 9.94 1.61 -16.10
N ALA A 225 10.83 1.85 -15.14
CA ALA A 225 11.83 2.90 -15.22
C ALA A 225 12.73 2.74 -16.46
N PHE A 226 13.20 1.51 -16.73
CA PHE A 226 14.01 1.21 -17.91
C PHE A 226 13.25 1.49 -19.20
N SER A 227 11.98 1.08 -19.30
CA SER A 227 11.15 1.33 -20.48
C SER A 227 10.95 2.83 -20.75
N LEU A 228 10.82 3.63 -19.69
CA LEU A 228 10.73 5.10 -19.79
C LEU A 228 12.07 5.71 -20.18
N TRP A 229 13.19 5.26 -19.61
CA TRP A 229 14.53 5.71 -20.01
C TRP A 229 14.81 5.44 -21.49
N GLN A 230 14.42 4.26 -22.01
CA GLN A 230 14.55 3.96 -23.44
C GLN A 230 13.72 4.90 -24.33
N ARG A 231 12.60 5.42 -23.82
CA ARG A 231 11.73 6.34 -24.56
C ARG A 231 12.22 7.78 -24.52
N VAL A 232 12.48 8.33 -23.32
CA VAL A 232 12.74 9.78 -23.13
C VAL A 232 14.21 10.11 -22.89
N GLY A 233 15.08 9.10 -22.81
CA GLY A 233 16.52 9.26 -22.62
C GLY A 233 16.90 9.98 -21.32
N TRP A 234 18.06 10.64 -21.34
CA TRP A 234 18.60 11.39 -20.21
C TRP A 234 17.90 12.72 -19.98
N GLU A 235 17.35 13.34 -21.03
CA GLU A 235 16.62 14.62 -20.92
C GLU A 235 15.34 14.47 -20.10
N GLY A 236 14.70 13.30 -20.16
CA GLY A 236 13.55 12.94 -19.34
C GLY A 236 13.88 12.26 -18.01
N TRP A 237 15.06 12.52 -17.41
CA TRP A 237 15.48 11.87 -16.16
C TRP A 237 14.43 11.89 -15.05
N SER A 238 13.73 13.01 -14.90
CA SER A 238 12.72 13.20 -13.85
C SER A 238 11.50 12.28 -14.01
N THR A 239 11.27 11.76 -15.21
CA THR A 239 10.17 10.83 -15.52
C THR A 239 10.48 9.40 -15.12
N TRP A 240 11.72 8.91 -15.32
CA TRP A 240 12.06 7.52 -14.99
C TRP A 240 12.74 7.38 -13.62
N ALA A 241 13.47 8.39 -13.14
CA ALA A 241 14.21 8.32 -11.89
C ALA A 241 13.29 8.17 -10.67
N VAL A 242 12.08 8.76 -10.71
CA VAL A 242 11.06 8.59 -9.67
C VAL A 242 10.70 7.10 -9.47
N TYR A 243 10.65 6.33 -10.55
CA TYR A 243 10.34 4.89 -10.49
C TYR A 243 11.53 4.06 -10.00
N VAL A 244 12.76 4.50 -10.26
CA VAL A 244 13.97 3.90 -9.65
C VAL A 244 13.98 4.13 -8.15
N VAL A 245 13.76 5.36 -7.70
CA VAL A 245 13.74 5.72 -6.27
C VAL A 245 12.65 4.93 -5.53
N THR A 246 11.45 4.87 -6.10
CA THR A 246 10.36 4.10 -5.50
C THR A 246 10.63 2.59 -5.52
N GLY A 247 11.20 2.05 -6.60
CA GLY A 247 11.63 0.65 -6.67
C GLY A 247 12.66 0.29 -5.60
N ILE A 248 13.63 1.17 -5.33
CA ILE A 248 14.61 0.98 -4.25
C ILE A 248 13.92 1.00 -2.88
N LEU A 249 13.04 1.97 -2.63
CA LEU A 249 12.31 2.06 -1.35
C LEU A 249 11.43 0.82 -1.11
N GLN A 250 10.69 0.38 -2.13
CA GLN A 250 9.90 -0.85 -2.08
C GLN A 250 10.78 -2.09 -1.92
N GLY A 251 11.95 -2.13 -2.56
CA GLY A 251 12.93 -3.21 -2.42
C GLY A 251 13.48 -3.34 -1.01
N ASN A 252 13.73 -2.21 -0.32
CA ASN A 252 14.14 -2.22 1.09
C ASN A 252 13.02 -2.79 2.00
N LEU A 253 11.76 -2.41 1.76
CA LEU A 253 10.62 -2.99 2.48
C LEU A 253 10.50 -4.50 2.24
N LEU A 254 10.66 -4.93 0.99
CA LEU A 254 10.62 -6.35 0.62
C LEU A 254 11.75 -7.12 1.29
N ALA A 255 12.96 -6.57 1.34
CA ALA A 255 14.09 -7.20 2.03
C ALA A 255 13.81 -7.39 3.53
N LEU A 256 13.32 -6.35 4.22
CA LEU A 256 12.88 -6.46 5.61
C LEU A 256 11.78 -7.52 5.77
N ALA A 257 10.82 -7.55 4.84
CA ALA A 257 9.72 -8.49 4.87
C ALA A 257 10.19 -9.95 4.78
N ILE A 258 11.12 -10.24 3.86
CA ILE A 258 11.72 -11.57 3.69
C ILE A 258 12.52 -11.96 4.94
N ILE A 259 13.34 -11.05 5.49
CA ILE A 259 14.17 -11.32 6.67
C ILE A 259 13.29 -11.74 7.86
N TYR A 260 12.22 -11.00 8.14
CA TYR A 260 11.34 -11.30 9.26
C TYR A 260 10.47 -12.53 9.01
N TYR A 261 9.98 -12.74 7.79
CA TYR A 261 9.28 -13.98 7.43
C TYR A 261 10.17 -15.22 7.68
N MET A 262 11.44 -15.16 7.25
CA MET A 262 12.40 -16.22 7.51
C MET A 262 12.69 -16.40 9.00
N ARG A 263 12.77 -15.31 9.76
CA ARG A 263 12.98 -15.37 11.22
C ARG A 263 11.82 -16.05 11.93
N HIS A 264 10.57 -15.70 11.61
CA HIS A 264 9.39 -16.35 12.18
C HIS A 264 9.34 -17.84 11.86
N ARG A 265 9.62 -18.21 10.61
CA ARG A 265 9.65 -19.62 10.20
C ARG A 265 10.72 -20.43 10.92
N ARG A 266 11.89 -19.84 11.18
CA ARG A 266 12.96 -20.48 11.97
C ARG A 266 12.55 -20.73 13.41
N MET A 267 11.93 -19.73 14.06
CA MET A 267 11.44 -19.87 15.43
C MET A 267 10.33 -20.92 15.53
N ALA A 268 9.38 -20.94 14.58
CA ALA A 268 8.33 -21.95 14.55
C ALA A 268 8.91 -23.38 14.45
N LYS A 269 9.93 -23.57 13.59
CA LYS A 269 10.59 -24.87 13.44
C LYS A 269 11.32 -25.29 14.72
N SER A 270 12.01 -24.39 15.42
CA SER A 270 12.69 -24.75 16.68
C SER A 270 11.71 -25.18 17.78
N PHE A 271 10.50 -24.61 17.84
CA PHE A 271 9.48 -25.09 18.78
C PHE A 271 8.95 -26.48 18.41
N THR A 272 8.84 -26.79 17.11
CA THR A 272 8.36 -28.11 16.67
C THR A 272 9.40 -29.22 16.90
N ASP A 273 10.68 -28.88 16.77
CA ASP A 273 11.79 -29.82 17.02
C ASP A 273 12.00 -30.07 18.54
N ASP A 274 11.67 -29.11 19.42
CA ASP A 274 11.79 -29.22 20.90
C ASP A 274 10.62 -30.01 21.53
N ASP A 275 9.38 -29.81 21.07
CA ASP A 275 8.22 -30.62 21.48
C ASP A 275 8.25 -32.05 20.88
N GLY A 276 9.02 -32.26 19.80
CA GLY A 276 9.19 -33.55 19.12
C GLY A 276 10.03 -34.57 19.90
N ASP A 277 10.77 -34.15 20.94
CA ASP A 277 11.63 -35.04 21.73
C ASP A 277 10.96 -35.57 23.02
N VAL A 278 9.65 -35.28 23.22
CA VAL A 278 8.87 -35.74 24.40
C VAL A 278 7.75 -36.75 24.06
N PHE A 279 7.60 -37.19 22.80
CA PHE A 279 6.66 -38.28 22.50
C PHE A 279 7.28 -39.37 21.62
N THR A 280 8.02 -40.28 22.27
CA THR A 280 8.20 -41.63 21.73
C THR A 280 7.02 -42.51 22.15
N GLY A 281 6.30 -43.00 21.15
CA GLY A 281 5.37 -44.12 21.27
C GLY A 281 3.90 -43.72 21.24
N VAL A 282 3.27 -43.79 20.07
CA VAL A 282 2.41 -44.91 19.65
C VAL A 282 2.18 -44.77 18.15
N ASP A 283 2.43 -45.86 17.43
CA ASP A 283 2.09 -46.05 16.01
C ASP A 283 0.61 -45.78 15.76
N ASP A 284 0.27 -45.07 14.68
CA ASP A 284 -0.75 -45.58 13.77
C ASP A 284 -0.64 -44.95 12.38
N VAL A 285 -0.63 -45.86 11.42
CA VAL A 285 -0.60 -45.67 9.99
C VAL A 285 -2.04 -45.43 9.52
N ASP A 286 -2.32 -44.31 8.86
CA ASP A 286 -3.05 -44.33 7.58
C ASP A 286 -3.17 -42.92 6.99
N GLY A 287 -2.76 -42.81 5.72
CA GLY A 287 -2.95 -41.62 4.91
C GLY A 287 -4.27 -41.68 4.14
N ALA A 288 -4.99 -40.56 4.09
CA ALA A 288 -5.91 -40.28 2.99
C ALA A 288 -6.10 -38.76 2.83
N THR A 289 -5.86 -38.31 1.60
CA THR A 289 -6.15 -37.01 1.04
C THR A 289 -7.67 -36.75 0.94
N ALA A 290 -8.15 -35.57 1.36
CA ALA A 290 -9.19 -34.81 0.64
C ALA A 290 -9.61 -33.50 1.36
N ARG A 291 -9.54 -32.42 0.57
CA ARG A 291 -10.50 -31.30 0.44
C ARG A 291 -10.85 -30.42 1.65
N ALA A 292 -10.45 -29.15 1.50
CA ALA A 292 -11.29 -27.96 1.48
C ALA A 292 -12.52 -27.94 2.41
N GLU A 293 -12.48 -27.10 3.43
CA GLU A 293 -13.62 -26.26 3.82
C GLU A 293 -13.14 -25.08 4.68
N ASP A 294 -13.76 -23.93 4.42
CA ASP A 294 -13.60 -22.65 5.13
C ASP A 294 -13.73 -22.81 6.64
N ALA A 295 -12.81 -22.21 7.39
CA ALA A 295 -12.97 -21.95 8.82
C ALA A 295 -13.13 -20.44 9.04
N ASP A 296 -14.38 -19.99 9.12
CA ASP A 296 -14.80 -18.63 9.48
C ASP A 296 -15.35 -18.58 10.93
N GLU A 297 -15.42 -17.36 11.45
CA GLU A 297 -15.36 -16.86 12.83
C GLU A 297 -16.57 -17.19 13.76
N ARG A 298 -17.13 -18.42 13.75
CA ARG A 298 -18.34 -18.77 14.55
C ARG A 298 -18.36 -20.07 15.34
N THR A 299 -17.21 -20.67 15.65
CA THR A 299 -17.21 -21.86 16.54
C THR A 299 -17.28 -21.45 18.01
N ALA A 300 -18.50 -21.29 18.51
CA ALA A 300 -18.80 -21.14 19.93
C ALA A 300 -18.37 -22.41 20.69
N LEU A 301 -17.45 -22.24 21.64
CA LEU A 301 -17.17 -23.22 22.69
C LEU A 301 -18.41 -23.35 23.57
N LEU A 302 -19.01 -24.54 23.61
CA LEU A 302 -19.71 -25.15 24.76
C LEU A 302 -20.53 -26.36 24.28
N ASN A 303 -20.14 -27.57 24.67
CA ASN A 303 -21.13 -28.50 25.21
C ASN A 303 -20.48 -29.51 26.15
N GLY A 304 -20.71 -29.32 27.44
CA GLY A 304 -20.55 -30.36 28.43
C GLY A 304 -21.63 -31.43 28.21
N ARG A 305 -21.22 -32.69 28.19
CA ARG A 305 -22.13 -33.82 28.37
C ARG A 305 -21.40 -34.89 29.18
N GLY A 306 -21.17 -34.55 30.45
CA GLY A 306 -20.76 -35.49 31.48
C GLY A 306 -21.96 -36.29 31.97
N ASN A 307 -21.80 -37.60 31.86
CA ASN A 307 -22.75 -38.66 32.15
C ASN A 307 -23.31 -38.61 33.58
N GLY A 308 -24.62 -38.87 33.72
CA GLY A 308 -25.28 -38.96 35.02
C GLY A 308 -25.02 -40.30 35.70
N ASN A 309 -24.75 -40.26 37.01
CA ASN A 309 -25.20 -41.31 37.92
C ASN A 309 -25.21 -40.85 39.38
N SER A 310 -26.41 -40.93 39.98
CA SER A 310 -26.76 -41.32 41.35
C SER A 310 -25.79 -41.05 42.51
N SER A 311 -26.25 -40.26 43.49
CA SER A 311 -26.65 -40.71 44.85
C SER A 311 -26.48 -39.58 45.88
N GLY A 312 -27.52 -39.37 46.69
CA GLY A 312 -27.64 -38.20 47.56
C GLY A 312 -27.03 -38.38 48.94
N THR A 313 -26.75 -37.27 49.63
CA THR A 313 -26.90 -37.14 51.08
C THR A 313 -26.98 -35.66 51.47
N GLN A 314 -27.93 -35.32 52.34
CA GLN A 314 -28.09 -34.01 53.00
C GLN A 314 -26.96 -33.73 54.01
N ARG A 315 -26.46 -32.48 54.09
CA ARG A 315 -26.22 -31.80 55.39
C ARG A 315 -25.80 -30.31 55.30
N LYS A 316 -26.55 -29.50 56.06
CA LYS A 316 -26.17 -28.39 56.97
C LYS A 316 -25.30 -27.19 56.52
N SER A 317 -25.85 -26.02 56.85
CA SER A 317 -25.34 -24.65 56.81
C SER A 317 -24.11 -24.35 57.69
N ARG A 318 -23.22 -23.45 57.23
CA ARG A 318 -22.66 -22.28 57.97
C ARG A 318 -21.73 -21.40 57.08
N PRO A 319 -21.47 -20.12 57.42
CA PRO A 319 -20.94 -19.11 56.50
C PRO A 319 -19.50 -18.60 56.79
N ILE A 320 -18.98 -17.79 55.86
CA ILE A 320 -17.84 -16.81 55.90
C ILE A 320 -16.40 -17.36 55.99
N ALA A 321 -15.57 -17.07 54.97
CA ALA A 321 -14.17 -16.63 55.14
C ALA A 321 -13.64 -15.95 53.86
N ASN A 322 -12.99 -14.79 54.05
CA ASN A 322 -12.25 -14.00 53.07
C ASN A 322 -11.05 -14.75 52.48
N GLY A 323 -10.75 -14.49 51.20
CA GLY A 323 -9.55 -14.96 50.52
C GLY A 323 -9.22 -14.11 49.29
N THR A 324 -8.69 -12.91 49.51
CA THR A 324 -7.97 -12.11 48.52
C THR A 324 -6.65 -12.78 48.17
N HIS A 325 -6.35 -13.01 46.89
CA HIS A 325 -5.03 -12.84 46.25
C HIS A 325 -5.01 -13.43 44.83
N THR A 326 -5.13 -12.58 43.81
CA THR A 326 -4.69 -12.90 42.44
C THR A 326 -4.09 -11.68 41.77
N SER A 327 -2.88 -11.86 41.22
CA SER A 327 -2.33 -11.14 40.06
C SER A 327 -1.90 -9.67 40.23
N ASN A 328 -0.83 -9.42 41.00
CA ASN A 328 -0.13 -8.12 41.02
C ASN A 328 1.20 -8.08 40.23
N ALA A 329 1.59 -9.17 39.56
CA ALA A 329 2.86 -9.25 38.83
C ALA A 329 2.75 -8.75 37.37
N SER A 330 1.63 -9.03 36.71
CA SER A 330 1.38 -8.66 35.30
C SER A 330 1.05 -7.17 35.12
N GLN A 331 0.45 -6.51 36.11
CA GLN A 331 0.14 -5.07 36.07
C GLN A 331 1.38 -4.18 36.24
N ARG A 332 2.41 -4.62 36.99
CA ARG A 332 3.66 -3.86 37.18
C ARG A 332 4.55 -3.82 35.95
N GLN A 333 4.49 -4.83 35.08
CA GLN A 333 5.25 -4.82 33.81
C GLN A 333 4.63 -3.87 32.78
N LEU A 334 3.30 -3.71 32.75
CA LEU A 334 2.62 -2.81 31.83
C LEU A 334 2.79 -1.32 32.19
N SER A 335 2.94 -0.97 33.48
CA SER A 335 3.15 0.42 33.91
C SER A 335 4.58 0.93 33.66
N MET A 336 5.56 0.06 33.43
CA MET A 336 6.95 0.47 33.15
C MET A 336 7.22 0.80 31.67
N LEU A 337 6.34 0.38 30.75
CA LEU A 337 6.50 0.60 29.30
C LEU A 337 5.93 1.94 28.80
N TYR A 338 5.34 2.77 29.66
CA TYR A 338 4.72 4.06 29.31
C TYR A 338 5.16 5.26 30.17
N ALA A 339 6.31 5.19 30.84
CA ALA A 339 6.89 6.36 31.52
C ALA A 339 7.78 7.15 30.55
N ALA A 340 7.18 8.09 29.80
CA ALA A 340 7.91 9.11 29.04
C ALA A 340 7.90 10.43 29.82
N THR A 341 8.97 10.68 30.59
CA THR A 341 9.64 11.98 30.96
C THR A 341 10.23 11.89 32.39
N PRO A 342 11.49 12.32 32.62
CA PRO A 342 12.03 12.43 33.98
C PRO A 342 11.39 13.62 34.73
N PRO A 343 11.24 13.55 36.07
CA PRO A 343 10.73 14.66 36.86
C PRO A 343 11.74 15.82 36.88
N GLU A 344 11.23 17.05 36.77
CA GLU A 344 12.00 18.28 37.02
C GLU A 344 12.53 18.27 38.46
N HIS A 345 13.82 18.59 38.60
CA HIS A 345 14.43 18.79 39.91
C HIS A 345 14.11 20.20 40.38
N ASP A 346 13.10 20.33 41.22
CA ASP A 346 12.83 21.53 41.99
C ASP A 346 14.04 21.79 42.90
N SER A 347 14.67 22.96 42.74
CA SER A 347 15.86 23.37 43.48
C SER A 347 15.50 24.60 44.30
N ASP A 348 14.77 24.41 45.39
CA ASP A 348 14.60 25.44 46.42
C ASP A 348 14.37 24.78 47.79
N ARG A 349 15.46 24.78 48.59
CA ARG A 349 15.55 24.85 50.08
C ARG A 349 16.71 24.01 50.60
N SER A 350 17.84 24.67 50.84
CA SER A 350 18.34 25.00 52.19
C SER A 350 19.72 25.62 52.13
#